data_AF-A0A291QWA9-F1
#
_entry.id   AF-A0A291QWA9-F1
#
_cell.length_a   1.000
_cell.length_b   1.000
_cell.length_c   1.000
_cell.angle_alpha   90.00
_cell.angle_beta   90.00
_cell.angle_gamma   90.00
#
_symmetry.space_group_name_H-M   'P 1'
#
loop_
_entity.id
_entity.type
_entity.pdbx_description
1 polymer ?
#
loop_
_entity_poly.entity_id
_entity_poly.type
_entity_poly.pdbx_seq_one_letter_code
_entity_poly.pdbx_strand_id
1 'polypeptide(L)'
;MLLPKQKNISRLGKHISTSGDIIGRYERDAMMPSIEVIIKIADMLDISIDNLVSKSDLVLDQATFKRLEDINALPPEAKEYVLGHIEIMIRDFKNKVSGANVFKNLCNPSLHR
;
A
#
# COMPACT_ATOMS: atom_id res chain seq x y z
N MET A 1 4.88 10.87 11.59
CA MET A 1 4.07 9.68 11.33
C MET A 1 2.93 10.15 10.46
N LEU A 2 3.02 9.88 9.16
CA LEU A 2 2.00 10.34 8.21
C LEU A 2 0.83 9.36 8.27
N LEU A 3 -0.10 9.59 9.20
CA LEU A 3 -1.41 8.94 9.12
C LEU A 3 -2.00 9.31 7.75
N PRO A 4 -2.47 8.32 6.95
CA PRO A 4 -2.95 8.59 5.60
C PRO A 4 -4.03 9.67 5.67
N LYS A 5 -3.80 10.78 4.97
CA LYS A 5 -4.54 12.05 5.07
C LYS A 5 -6.04 11.98 4.77
N GLN A 6 -6.63 10.82 4.55
CA GLN A 6 -8.00 10.67 4.10
C GLN A 6 -8.65 9.42 4.68
N LYS A 7 -9.25 9.56 5.87
CA LYS A 7 -10.61 9.11 6.24
C LYS A 7 -10.67 8.95 7.76
N ASN A 8 -11.53 9.73 8.42
CA ASN A 8 -11.99 9.53 9.80
C ASN A 8 -11.01 9.79 10.97
N ILE A 9 -10.08 10.75 10.85
CA ILE A 9 -9.18 11.13 11.97
C ILE A 9 -9.97 11.65 13.19
N SER A 10 -11.06 12.37 12.96
CA SER A 10 -11.99 12.82 14.03
C SER A 10 -12.60 11.67 14.83
N ARG A 11 -12.75 10.47 14.23
CA ARG A 11 -13.29 9.28 14.92
C ARG A 11 -12.21 8.51 15.68
N LEU A 12 -10.92 8.64 15.31
CA LEU A 12 -9.79 7.96 15.98
C LEU A 12 -9.77 8.23 17.47
N GLY A 13 -9.88 9.51 17.87
CA GLY A 13 -9.81 9.90 19.28
C GLY A 13 -10.85 9.21 20.17
N LYS A 14 -12.07 9.01 19.67
CA LYS A 14 -13.13 8.32 20.43
C LYS A 14 -12.87 6.82 20.57
N HIS A 15 -12.28 6.19 19.56
CA HIS A 15 -12.02 4.74 19.55
C HIS A 15 -10.76 4.35 20.33
N ILE A 16 -9.74 5.21 20.34
CA ILE A 16 -8.48 4.94 21.07
C ILE A 16 -8.40 5.69 22.41
N SER A 17 -9.55 6.14 22.94
CA SER A 17 -9.69 6.86 24.22
C SER A 17 -8.72 8.03 24.36
N THR A 18 -8.52 8.79 23.29
CA THR A 18 -7.50 9.83 23.17
C THR A 18 -8.12 11.13 22.65
N SER A 19 -7.66 12.28 23.12
CA SER A 19 -8.20 13.56 22.64
C SER A 19 -7.75 13.87 21.21
N GLY A 20 -8.55 14.65 20.47
CA GLY A 20 -8.16 15.13 19.13
C GLY A 20 -6.83 15.90 19.13
N ASP A 21 -6.50 16.57 20.23
CA ASP A 21 -5.22 17.26 20.41
C ASP A 21 -4.04 16.31 20.42
N ILE A 22 -4.16 15.15 21.09
CA ILE A 22 -3.10 14.14 21.13
C ILE A 22 -2.93 13.49 19.75
N ILE A 23 -4.02 13.22 19.03
CA ILE A 23 -3.95 12.74 17.63
C ILE A 23 -3.19 13.74 16.76
N GLY A 24 -3.50 15.03 16.86
CA GLY A 24 -2.79 16.06 16.11
C GLY A 24 -1.30 16.17 16.46
N ARG A 25 -0.90 15.81 17.69
CA ARG A 25 0.52 15.71 18.07
C ARG A 25 1.22 14.53 17.40
N TYR A 26 0.53 13.40 17.22
CA TYR A 26 1.07 12.24 16.48
C TYR A 26 1.30 12.57 14.99
N GLU A 27 0.35 13.25 14.35
CA GLU A 27 0.46 13.63 12.93
C GLU A 27 1.62 14.59 12.64
N ARG A 28 1.91 15.49 13.59
CA ARG A 28 2.96 16.50 13.46
C ARG A 28 4.32 16.06 14.03
N ASP A 29 4.46 14.78 14.36
CA ASP A 29 5.68 14.24 14.99
C ASP A 29 6.07 14.96 16.30
N ALA A 30 5.13 15.69 16.92
CA ALA A 30 5.34 16.39 18.18
C ALA A 30 5.28 15.44 19.39
N MET A 31 4.71 14.24 19.19
CA MET A 31 4.65 13.17 20.17
C MET A 31 4.69 11.83 19.44
N MET A 32 5.43 10.86 19.95
CA MET A 32 5.34 9.48 19.45
C MET A 32 4.23 8.72 20.18
N PRO A 33 3.35 8.01 19.47
CA PRO A 33 2.40 7.09 20.11
C PRO A 33 3.13 5.88 20.71
N SER A 34 2.53 5.26 21.72
CA SER A 34 3.00 3.95 22.21
C SER A 34 2.68 2.85 21.20
N ILE A 35 3.35 1.70 21.33
CA ILE A 35 3.07 0.54 20.47
C ILE A 35 1.61 0.10 20.53
N GLU A 36 0.99 0.13 21.71
CA GLU A 36 -0.43 -0.20 21.89
C GLU A 36 -1.36 0.74 21.13
N VAL A 37 -1.02 2.04 21.10
CA VAL A 37 -1.79 3.03 20.35
C VAL A 37 -1.65 2.79 18.84
N ILE A 38 -0.44 2.45 18.37
CA ILE A 38 -0.20 2.11 16.96
C ILE A 38 -1.02 0.89 16.54
N ILE A 39 -1.06 -0.18 17.35
CA ILE A 39 -1.87 -1.38 17.08
C ILE A 39 -3.35 -1.01 16.93
N LYS A 40 -3.90 -0.24 17.89
CA LYS A 40 -5.31 0.18 17.84
C LYS A 40 -5.66 1.03 16.61
N ILE A 41 -4.71 1.87 16.17
CA ILE A 41 -4.88 2.68 14.96
C ILE A 41 -4.88 1.76 13.72
N ALA A 42 -3.98 0.77 13.66
CA ALA A 42 -3.87 -0.18 12.56
C ALA A 42 -5.16 -1.01 12.41
N ASP A 43 -5.64 -1.57 13.52
CA ASP A 43 -6.87 -2.37 13.58
C ASP A 43 -8.10 -1.54 13.16
N MET A 44 -8.20 -0.28 13.59
CA MET A 44 -9.31 0.59 13.22
C MET A 44 -9.31 0.94 11.72
N LEU A 45 -8.12 1.17 11.16
CA LEU A 45 -7.95 1.53 9.75
C LEU A 45 -7.94 0.31 8.84
N ASP A 46 -7.98 -0.90 9.41
CA ASP A 46 -7.98 -2.17 8.70
C ASP A 46 -6.73 -2.31 7.79
N ILE A 47 -5.59 -1.84 8.30
CA ILE A 47 -4.27 -1.87 7.63
C ILE A 47 -3.21 -2.47 8.54
N SER A 48 -2.10 -2.94 7.97
CA SER A 48 -0.97 -3.41 8.76
C SER A 48 -0.24 -2.26 9.48
N ILE A 49 0.39 -2.57 10.61
CA ILE A 49 1.26 -1.62 11.33
C ILE A 49 2.40 -1.14 10.43
N ASP A 50 2.95 -2.04 9.61
CA ASP A 50 3.98 -1.69 8.64
C ASP A 50 3.51 -0.60 7.69
N ASN A 51 2.24 -0.61 7.27
CA ASN A 51 1.66 0.44 6.42
C ASN A 51 1.53 1.80 7.16
N LEU A 52 1.36 1.81 8.49
CA LEU A 52 1.34 3.04 9.29
C LEU A 52 2.71 3.71 9.43
N VAL A 53 3.77 2.91 9.45
CA VAL A 53 5.14 3.38 9.69
C VAL A 53 5.99 3.42 8.42
N SER A 54 5.54 2.76 7.36
CA SER A 54 6.25 2.72 6.10
C SER A 54 6.33 4.11 5.48
N LYS A 55 7.52 4.45 4.98
CA LYS A 55 7.76 5.64 4.16
C LYS A 55 7.52 5.36 2.67
N SER A 56 7.11 4.15 2.32
CA SER A 56 6.79 3.78 0.94
C SER A 56 5.34 4.10 0.61
N ASP A 57 5.07 4.55 -0.61
CA ASP A 57 3.69 4.73 -1.12
C ASP A 57 2.92 3.42 -1.36
N LEU A 58 3.48 2.27 -0.94
CA LEU A 58 2.90 0.95 -1.11
C LEU A 58 1.78 0.70 -0.09
N VAL A 59 0.56 1.06 -0.44
CA VAL A 59 -0.65 0.67 0.28
C VAL A 59 -1.24 -0.56 -0.41
N LEU A 60 -1.20 -1.71 0.27
CA LEU A 60 -1.88 -2.93 -0.18
C LEU A 60 -3.29 -2.98 0.40
N ASP A 61 -4.29 -3.31 -0.42
CA ASP A 61 -5.62 -3.64 0.08
C ASP A 61 -5.62 -5.01 0.79
N GLN A 62 -6.57 -5.21 1.69
CA GLN A 62 -6.77 -6.44 2.47
C GLN A 62 -6.81 -7.70 1.60
N ALA A 63 -7.49 -7.66 0.46
CA ALA A 63 -7.64 -8.83 -0.39
C ALA A 63 -6.31 -9.18 -1.09
N THR A 64 -5.53 -8.18 -1.50
CA THR A 64 -4.19 -8.35 -2.04
C THR A 64 -3.23 -8.91 -0.99
N PHE A 65 -3.31 -8.42 0.24
CA PHE A 65 -2.53 -8.96 1.35
C PHE A 65 -2.88 -10.44 1.63
N LYS A 66 -4.18 -10.75 1.71
CA LYS A 66 -4.69 -12.13 1.88
C LYS A 66 -4.13 -13.10 0.84
N ARG A 67 -4.12 -12.69 -0.44
CA ARG A 67 -3.55 -13.50 -1.52
C ARG A 67 -2.06 -13.77 -1.33
N LEU A 68 -1.30 -12.80 -0.81
CA LEU A 68 0.13 -13.01 -0.49
C LEU A 68 0.31 -13.99 0.67
N GLU A 69 -0.55 -13.94 1.71
CA GLU A 69 -0.56 -14.94 2.78
C GLU A 69 -0.82 -16.34 2.22
N ASP A 70 -1.85 -16.49 1.38
CA ASP A 70 -2.26 -17.75 0.78
C ASP A 70 -1.12 -18.33 -0.08
N ILE A 71 -0.45 -17.51 -0.89
CA ILE A 71 0.73 -17.92 -1.68
C ILE A 71 1.87 -18.37 -0.76
N ASN A 72 2.09 -17.67 0.35
CA ASN A 72 3.17 -18.01 1.28
C ASN A 72 2.92 -19.33 2.02
N ALA A 73 1.65 -19.71 2.22
CA ALA A 73 1.23 -20.96 2.85
C ALA A 73 1.29 -22.19 1.92
N LEU A 74 1.54 -22.01 0.62
CA LEU A 74 1.64 -23.11 -0.34
C LEU A 74 2.90 -23.97 -0.10
N PRO A 75 2.85 -25.28 -0.48
CA PRO A 75 4.03 -26.11 -0.59
C PRO A 75 5.09 -25.48 -1.52
N PRO A 76 6.40 -25.71 -1.29
CA PRO A 76 7.48 -25.04 -2.02
C PRO A 76 7.34 -25.09 -3.55
N GLU A 77 7.01 -26.27 -4.10
CA GLU A 77 6.85 -26.48 -5.54
C GLU A 77 5.66 -25.69 -6.12
N ALA A 78 4.52 -25.69 -5.42
CA ALA A 78 3.34 -24.92 -5.83
C ALA A 78 3.58 -23.41 -5.73
N LYS A 79 4.30 -22.98 -4.68
CA LYS A 79 4.68 -21.57 -4.49
C LYS A 79 5.56 -21.07 -5.63
N GLU A 80 6.59 -21.84 -6.00
CA GLU A 80 7.50 -21.49 -7.10
C GLU A 80 6.74 -21.41 -8.44
N TYR A 81 5.86 -22.37 -8.70
CA TYR A 81 5.03 -22.36 -9.90
C TYR A 81 4.13 -21.09 -10.01
N VAL A 82 3.46 -20.72 -8.92
CA VAL A 82 2.59 -19.55 -8.87
C VAL A 82 3.39 -18.26 -9.03
N LEU A 83 4.51 -18.13 -8.32
CA LEU A 83 5.36 -16.95 -8.42
C LEU A 83 5.93 -16.78 -9.84
N GLY A 84 6.37 -17.87 -10.49
CA GLY A 84 6.83 -17.82 -11.88
C GLY A 84 5.74 -17.35 -12.85
N HIS A 85 4.49 -17.79 -12.66
CA HIS A 85 3.36 -17.30 -13.46
C HIS A 85 3.10 -15.81 -13.25
N ILE A 86 3.14 -15.34 -12.00
CA ILE A 86 3.00 -13.92 -11.68
C ILE A 86 4.09 -13.09 -12.37
N GLU A 87 5.35 -13.56 -12.35
CA GLU A 87 6.47 -12.88 -13.01
C GLU A 87 6.27 -12.76 -14.53
N ILE A 88 5.84 -13.85 -15.19
CA ILE A 88 5.55 -13.86 -16.62
C ILE A 88 4.45 -12.84 -16.93
N MET A 89 3.34 -12.86 -16.18
CA MET A 89 2.24 -11.92 -16.40
C MET A 89 2.68 -10.47 -16.19
N ILE A 90 3.39 -10.16 -15.11
CA ILE A 90 3.90 -8.80 -14.84
C ILE A 90 4.80 -8.34 -15.98
N ARG A 91 5.72 -9.19 -16.46
CA ARG A 91 6.60 -8.89 -17.58
C ARG A 91 5.81 -8.59 -18.85
N ASP A 92 4.83 -9.42 -19.17
CA ASP A 92 4.02 -9.26 -20.38
C ASP A 92 3.19 -7.97 -20.36
N PHE A 93 2.61 -7.61 -19.22
CA PHE A 93 1.89 -6.34 -19.07
C PHE A 93 2.84 -5.13 -19.15
N LYS A 94 4.01 -5.18 -18.53
CA LYS A 94 5.03 -4.12 -18.67
C LYS A 94 5.45 -3.95 -20.13
N ASN A 95 5.66 -5.04 -20.86
CA ASN A 95 6.04 -5.01 -22.27
C ASN A 95 4.92 -4.46 -23.16
N LYS A 96 3.65 -4.78 -22.88
CA LYS A 96 2.50 -4.20 -23.57
C LYS A 96 2.37 -2.70 -23.34
N VAL A 97 2.57 -2.23 -22.11
CA VAL A 97 2.55 -0.79 -21.78
C VAL A 97 3.70 -0.05 -22.48
N SER A 98 4.91 -0.63 -22.47
CA SER A 98 6.06 -0.08 -23.19
C SER A 98 5.83 -0.05 -24.70
N GLY A 99 5.30 -1.13 -25.28
CA GLY A 99 4.94 -1.20 -26.71
C GLY A 99 3.88 -0.17 -27.11
N ALA A 100 2.85 0.02 -26.28
CA ALA A 100 1.81 1.03 -26.50
C ALA A 100 2.35 2.47 -26.44
N ASN A 101 3.34 2.74 -25.58
CA ASN A 101 4.01 4.05 -25.51
C ASN A 101 4.94 4.30 -26.72
N VAL A 102 5.61 3.26 -27.23
CA VAL A 102 6.43 3.36 -28.45
C VAL A 102 5.55 3.67 -29.68
N PHE A 103 4.41 2.98 -29.84
CA PHE A 103 3.47 3.24 -30.93
C PHE A 103 2.86 4.66 -30.88
N LYS A 104 2.51 5.17 -29.69
CA LYS A 104 2.02 6.54 -29.54
C LYS A 104 3.05 7.60 -29.94
N ASN A 105 4.34 7.35 -29.66
CA ASN A 105 5.42 8.28 -30.03
C ASN A 105 5.76 8.23 -31.52
N LEU A 106 5.60 7.07 -32.18
CA LEU A 106 5.81 6.92 -33.63
C LEU A 106 4.65 7.48 -34.47
N CYS A 107 3.44 7.54 -33.92
CA CYS A 107 2.27 8.12 -34.58
C CYS A 107 2.03 9.59 -34.22
N ASN A 108 3.03 10.33 -33.72
CA ASN A 108 2.92 11.77 -33.51
C ASN A 108 3.36 12.53 -34.79
N PRO A 109 2.42 13.07 -35.60
CA PRO A 109 2.74 13.78 -36.84
C PRO A 109 3.46 15.13 -36.63
N SER A 110 3.74 15.51 -35.38
CA SER A 110 4.41 16.75 -35.03
C SER A 110 5.96 16.65 -35.01
N LEU A 111 6.52 15.46 -35.25
CA LEU A 111 7.98 15.22 -35.23
C LEU A 111 8.64 15.24 -36.63
N HIS A 112 7.84 15.44 -37.68
CA HIS A 112 8.33 15.71 -39.03
C HIS A 112 7.73 17.03 -39.54
N ARG A 113 8.20 18.14 -38.97
CA ARG A 113 8.16 19.43 -39.65
C ARG A 113 9.37 20.25 -39.26
#